data_AF-A0A8T4P436-F1
#
_entry.id   AF-A0A8T4P436-F1
#
_cell.length_a   1.000
_cell.length_b   1.000
_cell.length_c   1.000
_cell.angle_alpha   90.00
_cell.angle_beta   90.00
_cell.angle_gamma   90.00
#
_symmetry.space_group_name_H-M   'P 1'
#
loop_
_entity.id
_entity.type
_entity.pdbx_description
1 polymer ?
#
loop_
_entity_poly.entity_id
_entity_poly.type
_entity_poly.pdbx_seq_one_letter_code
_entity_poly.pdbx_strand_id
1 'polypeptide(L)'
;MTTEMITLKLDDMFLKEIDSIVEKQGYHNRTEFIRNALREKVEETKLKDAMIEIAHLKGASKKKTSDEQLEKVRQKVFEELDRKIR
;
A
#
# COMPACT_ATOMS: atom_id res chain seq x y z
N MET A 1 -5.98 -17.76 8.73
CA MET A 1 -6.77 -16.57 8.36
C MET A 1 -8.18 -17.04 8.06
N THR A 2 -9.19 -16.44 8.68
CA THR A 2 -10.60 -16.71 8.39
C THR A 2 -11.08 -15.81 7.26
N THR A 3 -11.86 -16.35 6.34
CA THR A 3 -12.50 -15.58 5.26
C THR A 3 -13.96 -15.41 5.58
N GLU A 4 -14.44 -14.17 5.55
CA GLU A 4 -15.85 -13.82 5.72
C GLU A 4 -16.51 -13.58 4.36
N MET A 5 -17.78 -13.98 4.21
CA MET A 5 -18.54 -13.73 3.00
C MET A 5 -19.19 -12.34 3.05
N ILE A 6 -19.11 -11.61 1.94
CA ILE A 6 -19.79 -10.33 1.77
C ILE A 6 -20.72 -10.40 0.55
N THR A 7 -21.84 -9.68 0.60
CA THR A 7 -22.76 -9.52 -0.52
C THR A 7 -22.73 -8.07 -0.97
N LEU A 8 -22.59 -7.85 -2.28
CA LEU A 8 -22.53 -6.53 -2.89
C LEU A 8 -23.66 -6.38 -3.91
N LYS A 9 -24.27 -5.19 -3.95
CA LYS A 9 -25.18 -4.80 -5.04
C LYS A 9 -24.40 -3.94 -6.02
N LEU A 10 -24.37 -4.36 -7.27
CA LEU A 10 -23.65 -3.69 -8.36
C LEU A 10 -24.62 -3.47 -9.52
N ASP A 11 -24.33 -2.46 -10.33
CA ASP A 11 -25.03 -2.26 -11.60
C ASP A 11 -24.71 -3.41 -12.58
N ASP A 12 -25.70 -3.81 -13.37
CA ASP A 12 -25.58 -4.95 -14.30
C ASP A 12 -24.53 -4.71 -15.39
N MET A 13 -24.38 -3.47 -15.89
CA MET A 13 -23.34 -3.15 -16.86
C MET A 13 -21.96 -3.25 -16.21
N PHE A 14 -21.83 -2.73 -14.99
CA PHE A 14 -20.57 -2.79 -14.26
C PHE A 14 -20.17 -4.25 -13.94
N LEU A 15 -21.13 -5.12 -13.63
CA LEU A 15 -20.86 -6.54 -13.42
C LEU A 15 -20.31 -7.22 -14.68
N LYS A 16 -20.82 -6.87 -15.87
CA LYS A 16 -20.30 -7.36 -17.15
C LYS A 16 -18.90 -6.84 -17.45
N GLU A 17 -18.60 -5.61 -17.07
CA GLU A 17 -17.24 -5.06 -17.19
C GLU A 17 -16.26 -5.83 -16.30
N ILE A 18 -16.66 -6.15 -15.06
CA ILE A 18 -15.86 -6.99 -14.16
C ILE A 18 -15.59 -8.35 -14.79
N ASP A 19 -16.59 -8.99 -15.38
CA ASP A 19 -16.43 -10.30 -16.05
C ASP A 19 -15.40 -10.25 -17.18
N SER A 20 -15.52 -9.23 -18.03
CA SER A 20 -14.58 -9.02 -19.15
C SER A 20 -13.14 -8.83 -18.64
N ILE A 21 -12.96 -8.11 -17.52
CA ILE A 21 -11.65 -7.91 -16.91
C ILE A 21 -11.11 -9.21 -16.30
N VAL A 22 -11.96 -9.97 -15.59
CA VAL A 22 -11.61 -11.27 -14.99
C VAL A 22 -11.07 -12.21 -16.07
N GLU A 23 -11.78 -12.34 -17.19
CA GLU A 23 -11.35 -13.16 -18.34
C GLU A 23 -10.05 -12.63 -18.96
N LYS A 24 -9.98 -11.32 -19.25
CA LYS A 24 -8.84 -10.71 -19.92
C LYS A 24 -7.55 -10.78 -19.12
N GLN A 25 -7.63 -10.66 -17.80
CA GLN A 25 -6.46 -10.72 -16.90
C GLN A 25 -6.17 -12.14 -16.39
N GLY A 26 -6.96 -13.15 -16.80
CA GLY A 26 -6.71 -14.55 -16.47
C GLY A 26 -7.01 -14.92 -15.02
N TYR A 27 -7.92 -14.20 -14.36
CA TYR A 27 -8.37 -14.56 -13.01
C TYR A 27 -9.24 -15.81 -13.06
N HIS A 28 -9.16 -16.65 -12.03
CA HIS A 28 -9.97 -17.88 -11.97
C HIS A 28 -11.44 -17.61 -11.65
N ASN A 29 -11.75 -16.55 -10.91
CA ASN A 29 -13.11 -16.16 -10.56
C ASN A 29 -13.21 -14.68 -10.12
N ARG A 30 -14.44 -14.15 -10.10
CA ARG A 30 -14.74 -12.78 -9.64
C ARG A 30 -14.24 -12.51 -8.22
N THR A 31 -14.37 -13.49 -7.32
CA THR A 31 -14.01 -13.30 -5.90
C THR A 31 -12.52 -13.04 -5.74
N GLU A 32 -11.68 -13.73 -6.50
CA GLU A 32 -10.24 -13.50 -6.54
C GLU A 32 -9.90 -12.09 -7.01
N PHE A 33 -10.47 -11.69 -8.15
CA PHE A 33 -10.27 -10.36 -8.70
C PHE A 33 -10.71 -9.26 -7.71
N ILE A 34 -11.92 -9.36 -7.17
CA ILE A 34 -12.46 -8.37 -6.22
C ILE A 34 -11.59 -8.31 -4.95
N ARG A 35 -11.14 -9.45 -4.44
CA ARG A 35 -10.27 -9.50 -3.25
C ARG A 35 -8.94 -8.80 -3.50
N ASN A 36 -8.33 -9.01 -4.66
CA ASN A 36 -7.05 -8.38 -5.01
C ASN A 36 -7.23 -6.87 -5.20
N ALA A 37 -8.26 -6.46 -5.93
CA ALA A 37 -8.59 -5.05 -6.13
C ALA A 37 -8.85 -4.32 -4.80
N LEU A 38 -9.59 -4.93 -3.87
CA LEU A 38 -9.80 -4.37 -2.53
C LEU A 38 -8.50 -4.26 -1.74
N ARG A 39 -7.63 -5.27 -1.81
CA ARG A 39 -6.32 -5.24 -1.13
C ARG A 39 -5.45 -4.12 -1.68
N GLU A 40 -5.32 -4.04 -3.00
CA GLU A 40 -4.55 -2.98 -3.66
C GLU A 40 -5.05 -1.61 -3.26
N LYS A 41 -6.39 -1.41 -3.23
CA LYS A 41 -6.97 -0.13 -2.85
C LYS A 41 -6.69 0.24 -1.39
N VAL A 42 -6.78 -0.73 -0.48
CA VAL A 42 -6.48 -0.51 0.94
C VAL A 42 -5.02 -0.14 1.14
N GLU A 43 -4.09 -0.85 0.50
CA GLU A 43 -2.66 -0.55 0.60
C GLU A 43 -2.30 0.79 -0.07
N GLU A 44 -2.92 1.12 -1.21
CA GLU A 44 -2.76 2.43 -1.86
C GLU A 44 -3.21 3.58 -0.95
N THR A 45 -4.35 3.43 -0.25
CA THR A 45 -4.85 4.43 0.69
C THR A 45 -3.90 4.59 1.87
N LYS A 46 -3.47 3.49 2.51
CA LYS A 46 -2.50 3.55 3.62
C LYS A 46 -1.20 4.25 3.20
N LEU A 47 -0.71 3.95 2.00
CA LEU A 47 0.50 4.59 1.47
C LEU A 47 0.30 6.09 1.27
N LYS A 48 -0.86 6.51 0.73
CA LYS A 48 -1.18 7.93 0.56
C LYS A 48 -1.23 8.66 1.90
N ASP A 49 -1.86 8.07 2.91
CA ASP A 49 -1.94 8.66 4.25
C ASP A 49 -0.55 8.80 4.86
N ALA A 50 0.26 7.74 4.81
CA ALA A 50 1.65 7.78 5.27
C ALA A 50 2.49 8.82 4.50
N MET A 51 2.26 8.97 3.19
CA MET A 51 2.93 9.97 2.36
C MET A 51 2.57 11.40 2.77
N ILE A 52 1.30 11.66 3.10
CA ILE A 52 0.86 12.97 3.63
C ILE A 52 1.51 13.24 4.98
N GLU A 53 1.55 12.22 5.85
CA GLU A 53 2.22 12.33 7.15
C GLU A 53 3.71 12.61 7.00
N ILE A 54 4.43 12.09 6.02
CA ILE A 54 5.86 12.42 5.83
C ILE A 54 6.10 13.64 4.93
N ALA A 55 5.08 14.14 4.23
CA ALA A 55 5.23 15.25 3.28
C ALA A 55 5.74 16.52 3.96
N HIS A 56 5.32 16.78 5.22
CA HIS A 56 5.82 17.92 5.98
C HIS A 56 7.32 17.82 6.34
N LEU A 57 7.90 16.62 6.30
CA LEU A 57 9.32 16.39 6.53
C LEU A 57 10.16 16.63 5.27
N LYS A 58 9.54 16.55 4.08
CA LYS A 58 10.21 16.72 2.79
C LYS A 58 10.64 18.17 2.61
N GLY A 59 11.95 18.41 2.68
CA GLY A 59 12.53 19.75 2.57
C GLY A 59 12.59 20.53 3.89
N ALA A 60 12.14 19.96 5.01
CA ALA A 60 12.33 20.54 6.34
C ALA A 60 13.82 20.66 6.71
N SER A 61 14.66 19.76 6.17
CA SER A 61 16.11 19.87 6.30
C SER A 61 16.69 20.71 5.17
N LYS A 62 17.15 21.92 5.49
CA LYS A 62 17.97 22.79 4.60
C LYS A 62 19.43 22.33 4.50
N LYS A 63 19.81 21.25 5.19
CA LYS A 63 21.19 20.80 5.32
C LYS A 63 21.53 19.85 4.18
N LYS A 64 22.47 20.25 3.30
CA LYS A 64 23.09 19.32 2.35
C LYS A 64 23.83 18.26 3.16
N THR A 65 23.36 17.03 3.08
CA THR A 65 23.97 15.88 3.77
C THR A 65 24.71 15.07 2.72
N SER A 66 26.00 14.81 2.94
CA SER A 66 26.76 13.93 2.04
C SER A 66 26.37 12.47 2.25
N ASP A 67 26.65 11.62 1.27
CA ASP A 67 26.32 10.18 1.33
C ASP A 67 26.92 9.50 2.58
N GLU A 68 28.15 9.87 2.95
CA GLU A 68 28.82 9.34 4.14
C GLU A 68 28.13 9.75 5.46
N GLN A 69 27.57 10.96 5.52
CA GLN A 69 26.80 11.41 6.67
C GLN A 69 25.43 10.74 6.73
N LEU A 70 24.81 10.51 5.56
CA LEU A 70 23.53 9.86 5.45
C LEU A 70 23.61 8.38 5.87
N GLU A 71 24.71 7.71 5.56
CA GLU A 71 24.98 6.33 5.98
C GLU A 71 25.17 6.22 7.49
N LYS A 72 25.93 7.14 8.11
CA LYS A 72 26.09 7.20 9.58
C LYS A 72 24.77 7.47 10.30
N VAL A 73 23.91 8.32 9.73
CA VAL A 73 22.56 8.56 10.27
C VAL A 73 21.70 7.30 10.15
N ARG A 74 21.74 6.61 9.00
CA ARG A 74 21.01 5.35 8.80
C ARG A 74 21.39 4.30 9.83
N GLN A 75 22.68 4.04 10.05
CA GLN A 75 23.14 3.07 11.05
C GLN A 75 22.62 3.39 12.46
N LYS A 76 22.76 4.65 12.90
CA LYS A 76 22.25 5.07 14.22
C LYS A 76 20.74 4.90 14.36
N VAL A 77 19.98 5.31 13.35
CA VAL A 77 18.51 5.18 13.37
C VAL A 77 18.11 3.71 13.43
N PHE A 78 18.78 2.83 12.68
CA PHE A 78 18.54 1.39 12.73
C PHE A 78 18.83 0.80 14.11
N GLU A 79 19.96 1.14 14.74
CA GLU A 79 20.30 0.69 16.10
C GLU A 79 19.27 1.15 17.14
N GLU A 80 18.77 2.38 17.03
CA GLU A 80 17.76 2.92 17.95
C GLU A 80 16.38 2.27 17.75
N LEU A 81 16.00 1.98 16.51
CA LEU A 81 14.75 1.27 16.20
C LEU A 81 14.80 -0.18 16.69
N ASP A 82 15.92 -0.88 16.49
CA ASP A 82 16.09 -2.26 16.93
C ASP A 82 16.03 -2.38 18.46
N ARG A 83 16.56 -1.38 19.20
CA ARG A 83 16.40 -1.29 20.66
C ARG A 83 14.97 -1.00 21.13
N LYS A 84 14.14 -0.35 20.32
CA LYS A 84 12.73 -0.05 20.66
C LYS A 84 11.78 -1.21 20.36
N ILE A 85 12.17 -2.11 19.47
CA ILE A 85 11.38 -3.26 19.06
C ILE A 85 11.69 -4.49 19.92
N ARG A 86 12.88 -4.57 20.53
CA ARG A 86 13.23 -5.53 21.59
C ARG A 86 12.69 -5.12 22.96
#